data_AF-A0A399F4Q9-F1
#
_entry.id   AF-A0A399F4Q9-F1
#
_cell.length_a   1.000
_cell.length_b   1.000
_cell.length_c   1.000
_cell.angle_alpha   90.00
_cell.angle_beta   90.00
_cell.angle_gamma   90.00
#
_symmetry.space_group_name_H-M   'P 1'
#
loop_
_entity.id
_entity.type
_entity.pdbx_description
1 polymer ?
#
loop_
_entity_poly.entity_id
_entity_poly.type
_entity_poly.pdbx_seq_one_letter_code
_entity_poly.pdbx_strand_id
1 'polypeptide(L)'
;MRPLLLALLLGLLGCVPQAGSSPAPSGQTLLLSNGLIQGRTVRLPALEFDLPGVPVAAATSGGRLYAGFPFQLLVYNQGQLENSLPLSSTPRFLKGWPGVVVGLDEGVYTPGRGLLRLRERALDALAVKDQLYWVDGKAFYAGSSPLAEGPYKRVAGDERRVMALTAASAFIYPDRRSINLPEEPLAAVVVEDLYMLGAKGLYRISASGLQVAFQPGDYSAIATDGETLSLLQDGRLVRFNLSLGGL
;
A
#
# COMPACT_ATOMS: atom_id res chain seq x y z
N MET A 1 -66.71 36.60 3.88
CA MET A 1 -66.24 35.24 3.52
C MET A 1 -65.05 35.38 2.58
N ARG A 2 -63.88 35.50 3.21
CA ARG A 2 -62.50 35.75 2.77
C ARG A 2 -61.68 35.41 4.03
N PRO A 3 -60.44 34.92 4.00
CA PRO A 3 -59.68 34.21 2.98
C PRO A 3 -58.92 33.04 3.66
N LEU A 4 -59.46 31.82 3.70
CA LEU A 4 -58.85 30.71 4.45
C LEU A 4 -57.96 29.79 3.61
N LEU A 5 -57.47 30.25 2.45
CA LEU A 5 -56.80 29.37 1.47
C LEU A 5 -55.41 29.85 1.02
N LEU A 6 -54.78 30.80 1.75
CA LEU A 6 -53.45 31.33 1.39
C LEU A 6 -52.34 31.00 2.40
N ALA A 7 -52.62 30.25 3.47
CA ALA A 7 -51.66 30.03 4.55
C ALA A 7 -50.92 28.67 4.51
N LEU A 8 -51.19 27.79 3.54
CA LEU A 8 -50.65 26.42 3.51
C LEU A 8 -49.51 26.19 2.50
N LEU A 9 -48.98 27.24 1.87
CA LEU A 9 -47.98 27.14 0.78
C LEU A 9 -46.57 27.66 1.12
N LEU A 10 -46.28 27.97 2.39
CA LEU A 10 -44.99 28.54 2.83
C LEU A 10 -44.08 27.55 3.60
N GLY A 11 -44.40 26.25 3.58
CA GLY A 11 -43.71 25.22 4.38
C GLY A 11 -42.73 24.30 3.64
N LEU A 12 -42.20 24.68 2.47
CA LEU A 12 -41.29 23.84 1.67
C LEU A 12 -40.02 24.59 1.22
N LEU A 13 -39.42 25.36 2.13
CA LEU A 13 -38.02 25.78 1.98
C LEU A 13 -37.14 24.65 2.50
N GLY A 14 -36.55 23.93 1.55
CA GLY A 14 -35.73 22.75 1.77
C GLY A 14 -34.58 22.99 2.74
N CYS A 15 -34.37 22.00 3.60
CA CYS A 15 -33.08 21.71 4.19
C CYS A 15 -32.07 21.46 3.05
N VAL A 16 -31.36 22.51 2.64
CA VAL A 16 -30.08 22.35 1.93
C VAL A 16 -29.10 21.82 2.98
N PRO A 17 -28.49 20.64 2.80
CA PRO A 17 -27.40 20.23 3.67
C PRO A 17 -26.24 21.18 3.37
N GLN A 18 -26.01 22.09 4.31
CA GLN A 18 -24.87 22.99 4.31
C GLN A 18 -23.62 22.11 4.28
N ALA A 19 -22.90 22.13 3.16
CA ALA A 19 -21.58 21.53 3.05
C ALA A 19 -20.65 22.28 4.02
N GLY A 20 -20.63 21.79 5.27
CA GLY A 20 -19.68 22.20 6.27
C GLY A 20 -18.30 21.76 5.81
N SER A 21 -17.56 22.68 5.19
CA SER A 21 -16.12 22.61 5.08
C SER A 21 -15.52 22.81 6.48
N SER A 22 -15.68 21.79 7.33
CA SER A 22 -14.75 21.59 8.44
C SER A 22 -13.42 21.16 7.83
N PRO A 23 -12.28 21.72 8.26
CA PRO A 23 -10.99 21.10 7.97
C PRO A 23 -11.07 19.69 8.55
N ALA A 24 -11.00 18.67 7.70
CA ALA A 24 -11.01 17.30 8.17
C ALA A 24 -9.86 17.16 9.20
N PRO A 25 -10.11 16.61 10.40
CA PRO A 25 -9.04 16.26 11.32
C PRO A 25 -8.06 15.39 10.54
N SER A 26 -6.75 15.68 10.63
CA SER A 26 -5.64 15.08 9.86
C SER A 26 -5.94 13.64 9.46
N GLY A 27 -6.57 13.49 8.30
CA GLY A 27 -7.13 12.22 7.85
C GLY A 27 -5.98 11.29 7.54
N GLN A 28 -6.14 10.01 7.87
CA GLN A 28 -5.21 8.97 7.49
C GLN A 28 -4.82 9.18 6.01
N THR A 29 -3.53 9.46 5.78
CA THR A 29 -3.00 9.65 4.43
C THR A 29 -2.36 8.34 4.00
N LEU A 30 -2.87 7.75 2.92
CA LEU A 30 -2.30 6.53 2.35
C LEU A 30 -1.49 6.88 1.12
N LEU A 31 -0.30 6.29 1.03
CA LEU A 31 0.58 6.43 -0.11
C LEU A 31 0.19 5.43 -1.22
N LEU A 32 0.15 5.90 -2.45
CA LEU A 32 0.06 5.10 -3.67
C LEU A 32 1.38 5.22 -4.44
N SER A 33 1.65 4.32 -5.40
CA SER A 33 2.87 4.41 -6.21
C SER A 33 2.95 5.71 -7.01
N ASN A 34 1.81 6.29 -7.37
CA ASN A 34 1.70 7.49 -8.19
C ASN A 34 0.78 8.56 -7.58
N GLY A 35 0.50 8.53 -6.28
CA GLY A 35 -0.47 9.46 -5.69
C GLY A 35 -0.69 9.26 -4.21
N LEU A 36 -1.78 9.83 -3.70
CA LEU A 36 -2.17 9.77 -2.30
C LEU A 36 -3.68 9.56 -2.16
N ILE A 37 -4.09 9.05 -1.01
CA ILE A 37 -5.47 9.14 -0.53
C ILE A 37 -5.45 9.93 0.77
N GLN A 38 -6.26 10.99 0.86
CA GLN A 38 -6.41 11.81 2.06
C GLN A 38 -7.86 11.70 2.54
N GLY A 39 -8.08 10.94 3.63
CA GLY A 39 -9.43 10.56 4.03
C GLY A 39 -10.07 9.66 2.97
N ARG A 40 -11.07 10.17 2.24
CA ARG A 40 -11.73 9.44 1.13
C ARG A 40 -11.32 9.94 -0.26
N THR A 41 -10.59 11.05 -0.34
CA THR A 41 -10.26 11.69 -1.62
C THR A 41 -8.96 11.11 -2.16
N VAL A 42 -9.03 10.57 -3.37
CA VAL A 42 -7.90 10.02 -4.12
C VAL A 42 -7.32 11.13 -4.99
N ARG A 43 -6.00 11.31 -4.94
CA ARG A 43 -5.26 12.28 -5.75
C ARG A 43 -4.16 11.59 -6.55
N LEU A 44 -4.36 11.47 -7.86
CA LEU A 44 -3.40 10.99 -8.86
C LEU A 44 -3.02 12.17 -9.80
N PRO A 45 -1.96 12.07 -10.63
CA PRO A 45 -1.39 13.23 -11.34
C PRO A 45 -2.35 14.03 -12.24
N ALA A 46 -3.40 13.39 -12.75
CA ALA A 46 -4.41 14.01 -13.63
C ALA A 46 -5.84 13.60 -13.25
N LEU A 47 -6.04 13.07 -12.03
CA LEU A 47 -7.32 12.53 -11.62
C LEU A 47 -7.51 12.70 -10.11
N GLU A 48 -8.62 13.31 -9.74
CA GLU A 48 -9.08 13.42 -8.36
C GLU A 48 -10.53 12.94 -8.28
N PHE A 49 -10.82 12.07 -7.33
CA PHE A 49 -12.16 11.55 -7.10
C PHE A 49 -12.32 11.06 -5.67
N ASP A 50 -13.56 10.90 -5.24
CA ASP A 50 -13.88 10.42 -3.90
C ASP A 50 -14.26 8.94 -3.90
N LEU A 51 -13.72 8.22 -2.92
CA LEU A 51 -14.16 6.89 -2.53
C LEU A 51 -15.47 6.95 -1.72
N PRO A 52 -16.21 5.82 -1.63
CA PRO A 52 -17.44 5.75 -0.82
C PRO A 52 -17.17 5.90 0.69
N GLY A 53 -15.92 5.77 1.14
CA GLY A 53 -15.50 5.97 2.52
C GLY A 53 -13.98 6.07 2.64
N VAL A 54 -13.46 6.11 3.87
CA VAL A 54 -12.01 6.08 4.14
C VAL A 54 -11.52 4.63 4.02
N PRO A 55 -10.64 4.29 3.07
CA PRO A 55 -10.09 2.95 2.94
C PRO A 55 -9.10 2.66 4.08
N VAL A 56 -9.01 1.40 4.50
CA VAL A 56 -8.04 0.94 5.53
C VAL A 56 -6.65 0.70 4.96
N ALA A 57 -6.57 0.35 3.68
CA ALA A 57 -5.34 0.11 2.94
C ALA A 57 -5.60 0.37 1.45
N ALA A 58 -4.58 0.81 0.71
CA ALA A 58 -4.70 1.03 -0.72
C ALA A 58 -3.36 0.87 -1.42
N ALA A 59 -3.40 0.54 -2.71
CA ALA A 59 -2.24 0.56 -3.58
C ALA A 59 -2.68 0.71 -5.03
N THR A 60 -1.72 1.07 -5.86
CA THR A 60 -1.88 1.16 -7.30
C THR A 60 -1.03 0.09 -7.99
N SER A 61 -1.56 -0.48 -9.06
CA SER A 61 -0.86 -1.47 -9.88
C SER A 61 -1.47 -1.50 -11.27
N GLY A 62 -0.64 -1.50 -12.33
CA GLY A 62 -1.10 -1.59 -13.71
C GLY A 62 -2.16 -0.56 -14.10
N GLY A 63 -2.03 0.69 -13.62
CA GLY A 63 -2.99 1.78 -13.89
C GLY A 63 -4.30 1.72 -13.09
N ARG A 64 -4.51 0.70 -12.25
CA ARG A 64 -5.67 0.57 -11.38
C ARG A 64 -5.37 1.01 -9.96
N LEU A 65 -6.40 1.52 -9.27
CA LEU A 65 -6.41 1.69 -7.83
C LEU A 65 -7.14 0.51 -7.18
N TYR A 66 -6.53 -0.04 -6.13
CA TYR A 66 -7.12 -1.05 -5.26
C TYR A 66 -7.32 -0.41 -3.88
N ALA A 67 -8.58 -0.24 -3.48
CA ALA A 67 -8.97 0.37 -2.21
C ALA A 67 -9.64 -0.67 -1.31
N GLY A 68 -9.00 -0.97 -0.19
CA GLY A 68 -9.47 -1.95 0.79
C GLY A 68 -10.38 -1.32 1.84
N PHE A 69 -11.52 -1.94 2.07
CA PHE A 69 -12.52 -1.63 3.08
C PHE A 69 -12.81 -2.89 3.91
N PRO A 70 -13.49 -2.78 5.07
CA PRO A 70 -13.97 -3.96 5.78
C PRO A 70 -14.76 -4.88 4.84
N PHE A 71 -14.28 -6.12 4.68
CA PHE A 71 -14.90 -7.16 3.86
C PHE A 71 -15.02 -6.86 2.35
N GLN A 72 -14.35 -5.83 1.83
CA GLN A 72 -14.49 -5.43 0.44
C GLN A 72 -13.20 -4.85 -0.14
N LEU A 73 -12.86 -5.24 -1.36
CA LEU A 73 -11.82 -4.62 -2.17
C LEU A 73 -12.48 -3.97 -3.39
N LEU A 74 -12.41 -2.64 -3.46
CA LEU A 74 -12.90 -1.89 -4.61
C LEU A 74 -11.75 -1.65 -5.58
N VAL A 75 -11.99 -1.93 -6.86
CA VAL A 75 -11.04 -1.76 -7.95
C VAL A 75 -11.53 -0.64 -8.86
N TYR A 76 -10.70 0.39 -9.02
CA TYR A 76 -11.01 1.54 -9.85
C TYR A 76 -10.06 1.62 -11.03
N ASN A 77 -10.61 1.99 -12.19
CA ASN A 77 -9.87 2.35 -13.38
C ASN A 77 -10.28 3.76 -13.81
N GLN A 78 -9.32 4.67 -13.87
CA GLN A 78 -9.57 6.08 -14.20
C GLN A 78 -10.71 6.72 -13.38
N GLY A 79 -10.81 6.37 -12.09
CA GLY A 79 -11.81 6.93 -11.16
C GLY A 79 -13.20 6.31 -11.25
N GLN A 80 -13.41 5.40 -12.20
CA GLN A 80 -14.64 4.61 -12.30
C GLN A 80 -14.48 3.29 -11.58
N LEU A 81 -15.51 2.87 -10.85
CA LEU A 81 -15.54 1.57 -10.20
C LEU A 81 -15.61 0.48 -11.29
N GLU A 82 -14.53 -0.29 -11.42
CA GLU A 82 -14.44 -1.41 -12.36
C GLU A 82 -14.96 -2.69 -11.72
N ASN A 83 -14.61 -2.94 -10.45
CA ASN A 83 -15.00 -4.16 -9.76
C ASN A 83 -15.14 -3.96 -8.25
N SER A 84 -15.97 -4.79 -7.62
CA SER A 84 -16.19 -4.85 -6.19
C SER A 84 -16.01 -6.30 -5.74
N LEU A 85 -14.83 -6.61 -5.21
CA LEU A 85 -14.42 -7.97 -4.85
C LEU A 85 -14.66 -8.22 -3.36
N PRO A 86 -15.47 -9.23 -2.97
CA PRO A 86 -15.71 -9.52 -1.57
C PRO A 86 -14.42 -10.04 -0.92
N LEU A 87 -14.15 -9.55 0.28
CA LEU A 87 -13.08 -10.05 1.15
C LEU A 87 -13.71 -10.74 2.36
N SER A 88 -12.98 -11.69 2.90
CA SER A 88 -13.42 -12.48 4.04
C SER A 88 -13.12 -11.83 5.40
N SER A 89 -12.23 -10.83 5.44
CA SER A 89 -11.97 -10.00 6.61
C SER A 89 -11.63 -8.56 6.19
N THR A 90 -11.43 -7.67 7.17
CA THR A 90 -10.82 -6.36 6.93
C THR A 90 -9.36 -6.52 6.50
N PRO A 91 -8.89 -5.80 5.45
CA PRO A 91 -7.48 -5.76 5.06
C PRO A 91 -6.58 -5.26 6.19
N ARG A 92 -5.43 -5.92 6.37
CA ARG A 92 -4.35 -5.44 7.27
C ARG A 92 -3.25 -4.72 6.53
N PHE A 93 -2.97 -5.15 5.31
CA PHE A 93 -2.02 -4.52 4.41
C PHE A 93 -2.47 -4.75 2.97
N LEU A 94 -2.02 -3.86 2.09
CA LEU A 94 -2.24 -3.96 0.65
C LEU A 94 -0.98 -3.47 -0.05
N LYS A 95 -0.47 -4.24 -1.01
CA LYS A 95 0.70 -3.86 -1.84
C LYS A 95 0.36 -4.03 -3.30
N GLY A 96 0.91 -3.16 -4.15
CA GLY A 96 0.65 -3.15 -5.60
C GLY A 96 1.84 -3.58 -6.46
N TRP A 97 3.06 -3.55 -5.92
CA TRP A 97 4.29 -3.89 -6.64
C TRP A 97 4.97 -5.14 -6.08
N PRO A 98 5.48 -6.05 -6.94
CA PRO A 98 5.25 -6.11 -8.39
C PRO A 98 3.89 -6.72 -8.75
N GLY A 99 3.16 -7.22 -7.76
CA GLY A 99 1.81 -7.74 -7.92
C GLY A 99 0.92 -7.37 -6.74
N VAL A 100 -0.39 -7.36 -6.97
CA VAL A 100 -1.37 -6.97 -5.97
C VAL A 100 -1.60 -8.08 -4.95
N VAL A 101 -1.40 -7.76 -3.67
CA VAL A 101 -1.71 -8.65 -2.55
C VAL A 101 -2.49 -7.91 -1.46
N VAL A 102 -3.40 -8.63 -0.82
CA VAL A 102 -4.17 -8.16 0.34
C VAL A 102 -3.98 -9.13 1.49
N GLY A 103 -3.41 -8.65 2.60
CA GLY A 103 -3.28 -9.43 3.82
C GLY A 103 -4.59 -9.45 4.61
N LEU A 104 -5.10 -10.65 4.88
CA LEU A 104 -6.35 -10.91 5.61
C LEU A 104 -6.07 -11.76 6.86
N ASP A 105 -7.07 -11.94 7.72
CA ASP A 105 -6.92 -12.68 8.99
C ASP A 105 -6.59 -14.15 8.81
N GLU A 106 -7.16 -14.80 7.80
CA GLU A 106 -6.94 -16.22 7.51
C GLU A 106 -5.92 -16.48 6.40
N GLY A 107 -5.34 -15.46 5.79
CA GLY A 107 -4.44 -15.66 4.65
C GLY A 107 -4.14 -14.43 3.81
N VAL A 108 -3.76 -14.67 2.56
CA VAL A 108 -3.43 -13.60 1.60
C VAL A 108 -4.27 -13.77 0.35
N TYR A 109 -4.99 -12.72 -0.01
CA TYR A 109 -5.79 -12.65 -1.23
C TYR A 109 -5.00 -11.99 -2.35
N THR A 110 -5.06 -12.58 -3.55
CA THR A 110 -4.49 -12.02 -4.78
C THR A 110 -5.61 -11.93 -5.82
N PRO A 111 -5.92 -10.74 -6.36
CA PRO A 111 -6.91 -10.60 -7.43
C PRO A 111 -6.61 -11.54 -8.61
N GLY A 112 -7.63 -12.24 -9.11
CA GLY A 112 -7.49 -13.24 -10.18
C GLY A 112 -7.01 -14.63 -9.74
N ARG A 113 -6.43 -14.77 -8.53
CA ARG A 113 -6.04 -16.08 -7.96
C ARG A 113 -6.86 -16.51 -6.75
N GLY A 114 -7.49 -15.55 -6.08
CA GLY A 114 -8.29 -15.80 -4.88
C GLY A 114 -7.46 -15.81 -3.60
N LEU A 115 -8.05 -16.39 -2.55
CA LEU A 115 -7.48 -16.45 -1.21
C LEU A 115 -6.64 -17.71 -1.02
N LEU A 116 -5.34 -17.53 -0.74
CA LEU A 116 -4.54 -18.59 -0.14
C LEU A 116 -4.75 -18.56 1.37
N ARG A 117 -5.44 -19.57 1.91
CA ARG A 117 -5.57 -19.76 3.35
C ARG A 117 -4.25 -20.23 3.94
N LEU A 118 -3.82 -19.57 5.01
CA LEU A 118 -2.57 -19.83 5.68
C LEU A 118 -2.84 -20.40 7.07
N ARG A 119 -1.95 -21.29 7.52
CA ARG A 119 -2.01 -21.81 8.89
C ARG A 119 -1.61 -20.76 9.91
N GLU A 120 -0.61 -19.96 9.54
CA GLU A 120 -0.08 -18.87 10.34
C GLU A 120 -0.46 -17.53 9.71
N ARG A 121 -0.61 -16.52 10.56
CA ARG A 121 -1.00 -15.17 10.13
C ARG A 121 0.18 -14.49 9.43
N ALA A 122 0.03 -14.16 8.15
CA ALA A 122 1.06 -13.42 7.41
C ALA A 122 1.24 -12.00 7.96
N LEU A 123 2.48 -11.62 8.29
CA LEU A 123 2.83 -10.25 8.67
C LEU A 123 2.97 -9.34 7.45
N ASP A 124 3.53 -9.87 6.37
CA ASP A 124 3.69 -9.20 5.08
C ASP A 124 3.72 -10.24 3.95
N ALA A 125 3.44 -9.80 2.74
CA ALA A 125 3.44 -10.66 1.56
C ALA A 125 3.83 -9.91 0.28
N LEU A 126 4.10 -10.69 -0.77
CA LEU A 126 4.46 -10.21 -2.10
C LEU A 126 4.03 -11.24 -3.15
N ALA A 127 3.33 -10.81 -4.19
CA ALA A 127 3.07 -11.64 -5.37
C ALA A 127 4.07 -11.28 -6.47
N VAL A 128 4.76 -12.28 -6.99
CA VAL A 128 5.68 -12.15 -8.13
C VAL A 128 5.33 -13.24 -9.14
N LYS A 129 4.91 -12.84 -10.35
CA LYS A 129 4.34 -13.78 -11.33
C LYS A 129 3.33 -14.67 -10.61
N ASP A 130 3.33 -15.99 -10.81
CA ASP A 130 2.40 -16.95 -10.19
C ASP A 130 2.73 -17.37 -8.76
N GLN A 131 3.79 -16.82 -8.17
CA GLN A 131 4.24 -17.19 -6.83
C GLN A 131 3.84 -16.14 -5.80
N LEU A 132 3.28 -16.61 -4.69
CA LEU A 132 3.09 -15.80 -3.49
C LEU A 132 4.24 -16.07 -2.51
N TYR A 133 4.83 -15.01 -2.00
CA TYR A 133 5.85 -15.01 -0.96
C TYR A 133 5.33 -14.29 0.27
N TRP A 134 5.60 -14.81 1.47
CA TRP A 134 5.10 -14.21 2.70
C TRP A 134 5.93 -14.60 3.91
N VAL A 135 5.75 -13.88 5.01
CA VAL A 135 6.45 -14.09 6.29
C VAL A 135 5.45 -14.06 7.44
N ASP A 136 5.75 -14.77 8.52
CA ASP A 136 4.91 -14.87 9.73
C ASP A 136 5.67 -14.48 11.02
N GLY A 137 6.90 -14.00 10.90
CA GLY A 137 7.77 -13.72 12.06
C GLY A 137 8.54 -14.94 12.57
N LYS A 138 8.39 -16.12 11.94
CA LYS A 138 9.12 -17.35 12.26
C LYS A 138 9.83 -17.92 11.03
N ALA A 139 9.28 -17.71 9.84
CA ALA A 139 9.88 -18.15 8.58
C ALA A 139 9.45 -17.27 7.40
N PHE A 140 10.18 -17.45 6.30
CA PHE A 140 9.88 -16.94 4.97
C PHE A 140 9.39 -18.09 4.09
N TYR A 141 8.32 -17.87 3.35
CA TYR A 141 7.64 -18.91 2.58
C TYR A 141 7.46 -18.54 1.11
N ALA A 142 7.39 -19.58 0.26
CA ALA A 142 6.81 -19.53 -1.08
C ALA A 142 5.57 -20.45 -1.12
N GLY A 143 4.39 -19.85 -1.23
CA GLY A 143 3.12 -20.58 -1.12
C GLY A 143 3.04 -21.24 0.26
N SER A 144 2.87 -22.56 0.33
CA SER A 144 2.89 -23.31 1.59
C SER A 144 4.27 -23.82 2.00
N SER A 145 5.31 -23.59 1.19
CA SER A 145 6.64 -24.17 1.42
C SER A 145 7.56 -23.17 2.13
N PRO A 146 8.17 -23.53 3.28
CA PRO A 146 9.16 -22.68 3.92
C PRO A 146 10.44 -22.64 3.07
N LEU A 147 11.00 -21.45 2.92
CA LEU A 147 12.27 -21.18 2.23
C LEU A 147 13.42 -20.98 3.21
N ALA A 148 13.17 -20.28 4.32
CA ALA A 148 14.15 -20.02 5.37
C ALA A 148 13.45 -19.77 6.70
N GLU A 149 14.01 -20.28 7.79
CA GLU A 149 13.60 -19.93 9.15
C GLU A 149 14.22 -18.59 9.56
N GLY A 150 13.53 -17.85 10.42
CA GLY A 150 14.01 -16.57 10.96
C GLY A 150 12.89 -15.57 11.29
N PRO A 151 13.21 -14.54 12.08
CA PRO A 151 12.25 -13.55 12.55
C PRO A 151 11.93 -12.49 11.47
N TYR A 152 11.54 -12.94 10.28
CA TYR A 152 11.25 -12.06 9.15
C TYR A 152 9.93 -11.33 9.36
N LYS A 153 9.95 -10.01 9.21
CA LYS A 153 8.77 -9.15 9.40
C LYS A 153 8.23 -8.57 8.10
N ARG A 154 9.06 -8.51 7.05
CA ARG A 154 8.69 -7.92 5.76
C ARG A 154 9.18 -8.73 4.57
N VAL A 155 8.51 -8.56 3.44
CA VAL A 155 8.92 -9.10 2.15
C VAL A 155 8.96 -7.99 1.12
N ALA A 156 10.04 -7.87 0.36
CA ALA A 156 10.14 -6.92 -0.76
C ALA A 156 10.80 -7.61 -1.94
N GLY A 157 10.45 -7.25 -3.17
CA GLY A 157 10.98 -7.95 -4.33
C GLY A 157 10.56 -7.28 -5.64
N ASP A 158 11.20 -7.75 -6.71
CA ASP A 158 10.88 -7.45 -8.09
C ASP A 158 10.70 -8.78 -8.85
N GLU A 159 10.65 -8.72 -10.19
CA GLU A 159 10.51 -9.93 -11.01
C GLU A 159 11.71 -10.89 -10.96
N ARG A 160 12.86 -10.43 -10.49
CA ARG A 160 14.13 -11.16 -10.51
C ARG A 160 14.42 -11.82 -9.17
N ARG A 161 14.04 -11.17 -8.07
CA ARG A 161 14.36 -11.65 -6.72
C ARG A 161 13.37 -11.17 -5.67
N VAL A 162 13.30 -11.93 -4.59
CA VAL A 162 12.50 -11.62 -3.41
C VAL A 162 13.41 -11.63 -2.18
N MET A 163 13.19 -10.68 -1.30
CA MET A 163 13.91 -10.53 -0.04
C MET A 163 12.96 -10.64 1.13
N ALA A 164 13.35 -11.40 2.15
CA ALA A 164 12.69 -11.43 3.45
C ALA A 164 13.55 -10.70 4.48
N LEU A 165 12.98 -9.72 5.16
CA LEU A 165 13.73 -8.77 5.99
C LEU A 165 13.47 -9.02 7.48
N THR A 166 14.55 -9.05 8.24
CA THR A 166 14.57 -9.00 9.72
C THR A 166 14.93 -7.58 10.18
N ALA A 167 15.13 -7.39 11.49
CA ALA A 167 15.61 -6.12 12.03
C ALA A 167 17.05 -5.75 11.63
N ALA A 168 17.86 -6.71 11.18
CA ALA A 168 19.30 -6.49 10.92
C ALA A 168 19.83 -7.13 9.63
N SER A 169 19.00 -7.89 8.91
CA SER A 169 19.43 -8.59 7.69
C SER A 169 18.28 -8.80 6.71
N ALA A 170 18.62 -8.97 5.44
CA ALA A 170 17.70 -9.40 4.40
C ALA A 170 18.19 -10.70 3.77
N PHE A 171 17.36 -11.75 3.79
CA PHE A 171 17.58 -12.98 3.06
C PHE A 171 17.09 -12.84 1.62
N ILE A 172 17.93 -13.14 0.64
CA ILE A 172 17.67 -12.95 -0.80
C ILE A 172 17.40 -14.31 -1.45
N TYR A 173 16.29 -14.43 -2.16
CA TYR A 173 15.90 -15.59 -2.97
C TYR A 173 15.84 -15.18 -4.46
N PRO A 174 16.34 -16.00 -5.41
CA PRO A 174 16.75 -17.41 -5.26
C PRO A 174 18.21 -17.64 -4.82
N ASP A 175 19.02 -16.59 -4.68
CA ASP A 175 20.46 -16.69 -4.34
C ASP A 175 20.76 -17.38 -3.00
N ARG A 176 19.79 -17.43 -2.08
CA ARG A 176 19.88 -17.99 -0.73
C ARG A 176 21.05 -17.45 0.09
N ARG A 177 21.27 -16.14 -0.01
CA ARG A 177 22.28 -15.43 0.78
C ARG A 177 21.64 -14.30 1.57
N SER A 178 22.32 -13.85 2.60
CA SER A 178 21.87 -12.72 3.41
C SER A 178 22.80 -11.53 3.26
N ILE A 179 22.22 -10.34 3.36
CA ILE A 179 22.95 -9.06 3.47
C ILE A 179 22.60 -8.41 4.80
N ASN A 180 23.54 -7.64 5.36
CA ASN A 180 23.29 -6.86 6.57
C ASN A 180 22.50 -5.60 6.21
N LEU A 181 21.56 -5.22 7.09
CA LEU A 181 20.83 -3.97 7.00
C LEU A 181 21.44 -2.95 7.97
N PRO A 182 21.48 -1.67 7.61
CA PRO A 182 22.02 -0.62 8.47
C PRO A 182 21.14 -0.37 9.71
N GLU A 183 19.84 -0.67 9.64
CA GLU A 183 18.88 -0.59 10.73
C GLU A 183 17.60 -1.41 10.43
N GLU A 184 16.64 -1.42 11.37
CA GLU A 184 15.37 -2.13 11.20
C GLU A 184 14.48 -1.45 10.14
N PRO A 185 13.99 -2.20 9.14
CA PRO A 185 13.16 -1.65 8.07
C PRO A 185 11.75 -1.27 8.55
N LEU A 186 11.40 0.01 8.38
CA LEU A 186 10.06 0.55 8.56
C LEU A 186 9.16 0.36 7.33
N ALA A 187 9.75 0.17 6.15
CA ALA A 187 9.12 -0.31 4.94
C ALA A 187 10.21 -0.55 3.88
N ALA A 188 9.91 -1.35 2.85
CA ALA A 188 10.87 -1.61 1.79
C ALA A 188 10.20 -1.96 0.47
N VAL A 189 10.86 -1.58 -0.62
CA VAL A 189 10.55 -2.01 -1.99
C VAL A 189 11.85 -2.42 -2.68
N VAL A 190 11.75 -3.25 -3.72
CA VAL A 190 12.90 -3.64 -4.54
C VAL A 190 12.61 -3.26 -5.98
N VAL A 191 13.57 -2.54 -6.58
CA VAL A 191 13.63 -2.22 -8.01
C VAL A 191 15.10 -2.18 -8.38
N GLU A 192 15.65 -3.30 -8.88
CA GLU A 192 17.10 -3.53 -9.08
C GLU A 192 17.97 -3.51 -7.82
N ASP A 193 17.69 -2.63 -6.86
CA ASP A 193 18.28 -2.46 -5.54
C ASP A 193 17.17 -2.48 -4.47
N LEU A 194 17.55 -2.67 -3.21
CA LEU A 194 16.65 -2.55 -2.08
C LEU A 194 16.55 -1.08 -1.66
N TYR A 195 15.34 -0.54 -1.72
CA TYR A 195 15.01 0.78 -1.17
C TYR A 195 14.30 0.56 0.16
N MET A 196 14.94 0.98 1.25
CA MET A 196 14.51 0.68 2.61
C MET A 196 14.31 1.98 3.39
N LEU A 197 13.12 2.17 3.95
CA LEU A 197 12.90 3.19 4.96
C LEU A 197 13.42 2.70 6.31
N GLY A 198 14.32 3.46 6.89
CA GLY A 198 14.73 3.37 8.29
C GLY A 198 14.19 4.56 9.09
N ALA A 199 14.55 4.65 10.37
CA ALA A 199 14.09 5.72 11.25
C ALA A 199 14.64 7.10 10.87
N LYS A 200 15.76 7.15 10.14
CA LYS A 200 16.47 8.41 9.80
C LYS A 200 16.28 8.83 8.34
N GLY A 201 15.73 7.97 7.50
CA GLY A 201 15.63 8.24 6.07
C GLY A 201 15.54 6.99 5.19
N LEU A 202 15.79 7.22 3.91
CA LEU A 202 15.74 6.22 2.86
C LEU A 202 17.15 5.73 2.51
N TYR A 203 17.35 4.43 2.59
CA TYR A 203 18.57 3.75 2.15
C TYR A 203 18.33 3.09 0.79
N ARG A 204 19.33 3.18 -0.09
CA ARG A 204 19.44 2.31 -1.26
C ARG A 204 20.60 1.36 -1.06
N ILE A 205 20.29 0.08 -1.03
CA ILE A 205 21.23 -1.01 -0.75
C ILE A 205 21.28 -1.91 -1.97
N SER A 206 22.49 -2.13 -2.49
CA SER A 206 22.68 -2.97 -3.66
C SER A 206 22.28 -4.41 -3.37
N ALA A 207 22.11 -5.20 -4.43
CA ALA A 207 21.96 -6.65 -4.27
C ALA A 207 23.13 -7.27 -3.46
N SER A 208 24.35 -6.76 -3.53
CA SER A 208 25.49 -7.27 -2.75
C SER A 208 25.49 -6.85 -1.28
N GLY A 209 24.58 -5.96 -0.87
CA GLY A 209 24.51 -5.43 0.50
C GLY A 209 25.31 -4.15 0.72
N LEU A 210 25.79 -3.51 -0.35
CA LEU A 210 26.48 -2.23 -0.26
C LEU A 210 25.45 -1.10 -0.16
N GLN A 211 25.58 -0.21 0.82
CA GLN A 211 24.83 1.04 0.83
C GLN A 211 25.32 1.94 -0.31
N VAL A 212 24.49 2.11 -1.34
CA VAL A 212 24.79 2.90 -2.54
C VAL A 212 24.46 4.38 -2.32
N ALA A 213 23.38 4.65 -1.59
CA ALA A 213 22.95 6.01 -1.27
C ALA A 213 22.14 6.04 0.02
N PHE A 214 22.08 7.22 0.64
CA PHE A 214 21.22 7.52 1.77
C PHE A 214 20.63 8.91 1.60
N GLN A 215 19.32 9.02 1.74
CA GLN A 215 18.58 10.27 1.72
C GLN A 215 17.94 10.49 3.10
N PRO A 216 18.41 11.47 3.89
CA PRO A 216 17.80 11.77 5.18
C PRO A 216 16.38 12.33 5.01
N GLY A 217 15.50 11.99 5.94
CA GLY A 217 14.14 12.52 6.00
C GLY A 217 13.20 11.67 6.86
N ASP A 218 12.13 12.31 7.35
CA ASP A 218 11.11 11.67 8.19
C ASP A 218 10.00 11.07 7.30
N TYR A 219 10.33 9.98 6.61
CA TYR A 219 9.40 9.30 5.70
C TYR A 219 8.56 8.26 6.45
N SER A 220 7.25 8.27 6.20
CA SER A 220 6.29 7.36 6.86
C SER A 220 5.83 6.19 5.98
N ALA A 221 5.99 6.30 4.65
CA ALA A 221 5.65 5.24 3.71
C ALA A 221 6.48 5.33 2.43
N ILE A 222 6.59 4.20 1.72
CA ILE A 222 7.30 4.02 0.46
C ILE A 222 6.47 3.14 -0.47
N ALA A 223 6.40 3.51 -1.74
CA ALA A 223 5.74 2.76 -2.79
C ALA A 223 6.50 2.93 -4.11
N THR A 224 6.32 2.00 -5.04
CA THR A 224 6.90 2.06 -6.38
C THR A 224 5.96 1.42 -7.39
N ASP A 225 6.08 1.83 -8.65
CA ASP A 225 5.49 1.21 -9.83
C ASP A 225 6.53 0.46 -10.69
N GLY A 226 7.77 0.34 -10.18
CA GLY A 226 8.89 -0.24 -10.92
C GLY A 226 9.74 0.77 -11.68
N GLU A 227 9.28 2.02 -11.81
CA GLU A 227 10.01 3.09 -12.53
C GLU A 227 10.33 4.27 -11.62
N THR A 228 9.42 4.58 -10.69
CA THR A 228 9.55 5.71 -9.78
C THR A 228 9.43 5.26 -8.33
N LEU A 229 10.09 6.01 -7.45
CA LEU A 229 9.94 5.83 -6.01
C LEU A 229 9.10 6.97 -5.44
N SER A 230 8.01 6.61 -4.79
CA SER A 230 7.13 7.54 -4.08
C SER A 230 7.31 7.35 -2.59
N LEU A 231 7.43 8.47 -1.86
CA LEU A 231 7.53 8.53 -0.41
C LEU A 231 6.43 9.43 0.16
N LEU A 232 6.03 9.14 1.40
CA LEU A 232 5.13 9.99 2.18
C LEU A 232 5.90 10.73 3.26
N GLN A 233 5.92 12.06 3.18
CA GLN A 233 6.55 12.95 4.16
C GLN A 233 5.54 14.03 4.58
N ASP A 234 5.20 14.12 5.86
CA ASP A 234 4.26 15.12 6.39
C ASP A 234 2.92 15.22 5.63
N GLY A 235 2.38 14.07 5.22
CA GLY A 235 1.13 14.00 4.45
C GLY A 235 1.27 14.40 2.98
N ARG A 236 2.49 14.62 2.49
CA ARG A 236 2.81 15.02 1.11
C ARG A 236 3.56 13.91 0.37
N LEU A 237 3.32 13.87 -0.94
CA LEU A 237 3.99 12.96 -1.86
C LEU A 237 5.34 13.55 -2.26
N VAL A 238 6.41 12.80 -2.03
CA VAL A 238 7.75 13.10 -2.52
C VAL A 238 8.13 12.02 -3.53
N ARG A 239 8.65 12.39 -4.69
CA ARG A 239 9.05 11.44 -5.74
C ARG A 239 10.53 11.51 -6.01
N PHE A 240 11.13 10.34 -6.22
CA PHE A 240 12.52 10.19 -6.62
C PHE A 240 12.59 9.35 -7.89
N ASN A 241 13.55 9.68 -8.74
CA ASN A 241 14.05 8.75 -9.74
C ASN A 241 14.86 7.66 -9.02
N LEU A 242 14.90 6.45 -9.59
CA LEU A 242 15.57 5.30 -8.96
C LEU A 242 17.08 5.52 -8.77
N SER A 243 17.70 6.33 -9.63
CA SER A 243 18.94 7.01 -9.27
C SER A 243 18.63 8.07 -8.22
N LEU A 244 18.91 7.81 -6.94
CA LEU A 244 18.78 8.79 -5.85
C LEU A 244 19.68 10.05 -5.98
N GLY A 245 20.05 10.46 -7.20
CA GLY A 245 20.49 11.81 -7.52
C GLY A 245 19.25 12.65 -7.80
N GLY A 246 18.97 13.61 -6.92
CA GLY A 246 17.89 14.57 -7.10
C GLY A 246 18.01 15.35 -8.41
N LEU A 247 16.87 15.82 -8.91
CA LEU A 247 16.84 17.05 -9.69
C LEU A 247 17.08 18.24 -8.76
#